data_AF-A0AA92H289-F1
#
_entry.id   AF-A0AA92H289-F1
#
_cell.length_a   1.000
_cell.length_b   1.000
_cell.length_c   1.000
_cell.angle_alpha   90.00
_cell.angle_beta   90.00
_cell.angle_gamma   90.00
#
_symmetry.space_group_name_H-M   'P 1'
#
loop_
_entity.id
_entity.type
_entity.pdbx_description
1 polymer ?
#
loop_
_entity_poly.entity_id
_entity_poly.type
_entity_poly.pdbx_seq_one_letter_code
_entity_poly.pdbx_strand_id
1 'polypeptide(L)'
;MKTLKSLRSLAILAPASLLAACASIGGPASPAQKNPTSQLLDMLDQATREGMSVVLVPTLMPNKSVTDLSSYSHRVIFKNKDMPGIAYMQAFANNDLEKIKEAVYLWDFLEVNIIPPGTYLLSGGIDYKIDSTLADIKAPKGQPGATPLGAVNLSAVLYRRFVKEEYWRDASYADRTYSQNVCSAVHMASGQCVSWSQQNYTQREQVSQGGWTEGTKIQDVQSIKLQAQIPDAYAPLAFTIKPGQILLSDRFHLKTPGVHYDPKTCKAVDTQNIKCALRDIQVYMRPAPMEFTQKFIDHEQPKLSETGRQVLARIQPMKTQVLGEKGMEDLVWGLPVSLKKPGK
;
A
#
# COMPACT_ATOMS: atom_id res chain seq x y z
N MET A 1 44.60 -10.97 -39.79
CA MET A 1 43.51 -11.86 -40.26
C MET A 1 42.93 -12.63 -39.08
N LYS A 2 41.59 -12.77 -39.04
CA LYS A 2 40.73 -13.56 -38.11
C LYS A 2 40.29 -12.93 -36.76
N THR A 3 39.34 -12.01 -36.87
CA THR A 3 37.98 -11.95 -36.27
C THR A 3 37.61 -12.70 -34.96
N LEU A 4 37.13 -11.90 -33.99
CA LEU A 4 35.85 -11.92 -33.23
C LEU A 4 35.31 -13.22 -32.57
N LYS A 5 35.06 -13.12 -31.25
CA LYS A 5 33.83 -13.53 -30.52
C LYS A 5 33.91 -12.97 -29.09
N SER A 6 33.27 -11.82 -28.79
CA SER A 6 31.92 -11.73 -28.21
C SER A 6 31.73 -12.61 -26.97
N LEU A 7 31.98 -12.03 -25.79
CA LEU A 7 31.56 -12.57 -24.51
C LEU A 7 30.58 -11.59 -23.85
N ARG A 8 29.35 -12.09 -23.81
CA ARG A 8 28.12 -11.58 -23.24
C ARG A 8 28.32 -10.84 -21.91
N SER A 9 27.90 -9.59 -21.89
CA SER A 9 27.57 -8.85 -20.67
C SER A 9 26.44 -9.56 -19.94
N LEU A 10 26.72 -10.14 -18.77
CA LEU A 10 25.70 -10.51 -17.80
C LEU A 10 25.07 -9.22 -17.25
N ALA A 11 23.87 -8.87 -17.72
CA ALA A 11 23.02 -7.91 -17.04
C ALA A 11 22.41 -8.61 -15.83
N ILE A 12 23.07 -8.51 -14.68
CA ILE A 12 22.50 -8.82 -13.37
C ILE A 12 21.44 -7.75 -13.11
N LEU A 13 20.16 -8.13 -13.20
CA LEU A 13 19.05 -7.31 -12.70
C LEU A 13 19.18 -7.25 -11.18
N ALA A 14 19.88 -6.23 -10.71
CA ALA A 14 19.90 -5.83 -9.31
C ALA A 14 18.47 -5.52 -8.84
N PRO A 15 18.15 -5.76 -7.55
CA PRO A 15 16.89 -5.30 -6.98
C PRO A 15 16.82 -3.79 -7.17
N ALA A 16 15.68 -3.29 -7.65
CA ALA A 16 15.41 -1.87 -7.76
C ALA A 16 15.47 -1.26 -6.35
N SER A 17 16.65 -0.79 -5.96
CA SER A 17 16.85 0.08 -4.82
C SER A 17 16.06 1.35 -5.12
N LEU A 18 14.92 1.50 -4.43
CA LEU A 18 14.22 2.77 -4.29
C LEU A 18 15.21 3.78 -3.71
N LEU A 19 15.81 4.59 -4.58
CA LEU A 19 16.44 5.84 -4.16
C LEU A 19 15.31 6.81 -3.82
N ALA A 20 14.70 6.60 -2.65
CA ALA A 20 14.08 7.70 -1.93
C ALA A 20 15.23 8.65 -1.56
N ALA A 21 15.31 9.80 -2.22
CA ALA A 21 16.24 10.84 -1.84
C ALA A 21 15.96 11.21 -0.37
N CYS A 22 16.88 10.83 0.51
CA CYS A 22 16.84 11.16 1.93
C CYS A 22 17.01 12.68 2.09
N ALA A 23 15.95 13.39 2.42
CA ALA A 23 16.08 14.62 3.18
C ALA A 23 16.16 14.25 4.67
N SER A 24 17.35 14.35 5.26
CA SER A 24 17.56 14.13 6.69
C SER A 24 16.88 15.22 7.50
N ILE A 25 15.88 14.86 8.32
CA ILE A 25 15.30 15.75 9.33
C ILE A 25 15.93 15.39 10.68
N GLY A 26 16.83 16.24 11.16
CA GLY A 26 17.42 16.12 12.51
C GLY A 26 18.14 17.40 12.92
N GLY A 27 17.52 18.20 13.80
CA GLY A 27 18.10 19.42 14.40
C GLY A 27 17.01 20.42 14.85
N PRO A 28 17.19 21.16 15.96
CA PRO A 28 16.12 21.43 16.96
C PRO A 28 15.16 22.59 16.64
N ALA A 29 13.99 22.56 17.31
CA ALA A 29 12.86 23.52 17.28
C ALA A 29 13.29 25.00 17.46
N SER A 30 12.64 26.05 16.96
CA SER A 30 11.26 26.34 16.50
C SER A 30 11.29 27.60 15.59
N PRO A 31 10.33 27.84 14.67
CA PRO A 31 9.18 28.68 15.04
C PRO A 31 7.85 28.18 14.46
N ALA A 32 6.76 28.34 15.21
CA ALA A 32 5.36 28.01 14.85
C ALA A 32 5.23 26.76 13.97
N GLN A 33 5.11 25.58 14.60
CA GLN A 33 4.98 24.29 13.92
C GLN A 33 3.91 24.39 12.82
N LYS A 34 4.37 24.57 11.56
CA LYS A 34 3.49 24.69 10.41
C LYS A 34 2.60 23.45 10.40
N ASN A 35 1.31 23.66 10.16
CA ASN A 35 0.36 22.57 9.93
C ASN A 35 1.00 21.56 8.93
N PRO A 36 1.14 20.27 9.28
CA PRO A 36 1.77 19.26 8.41
C PRO A 36 1.21 19.25 6.99
N THR A 37 -0.09 19.50 6.85
CA THR A 37 -0.77 19.68 5.56
C THR A 37 -0.19 20.86 4.78
N SER A 38 -0.03 22.03 5.41
CA SER A 38 0.53 23.22 4.76
C SER A 38 2.00 23.01 4.35
N GLN A 39 2.79 22.32 5.18
CA GLN A 39 4.17 21.98 4.83
C GLN A 39 4.24 21.04 3.62
N LEU A 40 3.37 20.02 3.57
CA LEU A 40 3.29 19.12 2.43
C LEU A 40 2.88 19.88 1.16
N LEU A 41 1.87 20.77 1.24
CA LEU A 41 1.45 21.58 0.10
C LEU A 41 2.55 22.53 -0.38
N ASP A 42 3.32 23.14 0.52
CA ASP A 42 4.50 23.96 0.17
C ASP A 42 5.54 23.09 -0.59
N MET A 43 5.78 21.85 -0.15
CA MET A 43 6.68 20.91 -0.84
C MET A 43 6.18 20.53 -2.23
N LEU A 44 4.87 20.33 -2.41
CA LEU A 44 4.28 20.06 -3.72
C LEU A 44 4.41 21.27 -4.66
N ASP A 45 4.25 22.48 -4.13
CA ASP A 45 4.46 23.69 -4.91
C ASP A 45 5.92 23.78 -5.39
N GLN A 46 6.88 23.56 -4.49
CA GLN A 46 8.30 23.57 -4.82
C GLN A 46 8.64 22.50 -5.87
N ALA A 47 8.23 21.25 -5.66
CA ALA A 47 8.51 20.17 -6.60
C ALA A 47 7.94 20.46 -8.00
N THR A 48 6.72 20.99 -8.08
CA THR A 48 6.12 21.34 -9.38
C THR A 48 6.81 22.49 -10.08
N ARG A 49 7.34 23.47 -9.34
CA ARG A 49 8.17 24.56 -9.89
C ARG A 49 9.54 24.08 -10.37
N GLU A 50 10.10 23.05 -9.74
CA GLU A 50 11.36 22.41 -10.15
C GLU A 50 11.17 21.47 -11.36
N GLY A 51 9.97 21.40 -11.93
CA GLY A 51 9.67 20.62 -13.13
C GLY A 51 9.26 19.17 -12.88
N MET A 52 9.17 18.75 -11.61
CA MET A 52 8.56 17.48 -11.24
C MET A 52 7.04 17.57 -11.38
N SER A 53 6.39 16.42 -11.31
CA SER A 53 4.94 16.31 -11.35
C SER A 53 4.45 15.54 -10.13
N VAL A 54 3.21 15.80 -9.74
CA VAL A 54 2.59 15.17 -8.57
C VAL A 54 1.42 14.31 -9.03
N VAL A 55 1.36 13.08 -8.54
CA VAL A 55 0.21 12.18 -8.69
C VAL A 55 -0.39 11.94 -7.30
N LEU A 56 -1.64 12.35 -7.14
CA LEU A 56 -2.44 12.14 -5.93
C LEU A 56 -3.28 10.89 -6.14
N VAL A 57 -3.09 9.87 -5.31
CA VAL A 57 -3.79 8.60 -5.43
C VAL A 57 -4.90 8.53 -4.38
N PRO A 58 -6.18 8.48 -4.80
CA PRO A 58 -7.28 8.39 -3.85
C PRO A 58 -7.34 6.98 -3.25
N THR A 59 -7.10 6.86 -1.94
CA THR A 59 -7.28 5.62 -1.17
C THR A 59 -8.73 5.44 -0.71
N LEU A 60 -9.68 5.78 -1.58
CA LEU A 60 -11.10 5.61 -1.32
C LEU A 60 -11.46 4.14 -1.54
N MET A 61 -11.65 3.41 -0.45
CA MET A 61 -12.13 2.03 -0.48
C MET A 61 -13.48 1.97 -1.23
N PRO A 62 -13.67 1.01 -2.16
CA PRO A 62 -14.99 0.71 -2.67
C PRO A 62 -15.84 0.16 -1.51
N ASN A 63 -16.77 1.00 -1.01
CA ASN A 63 -17.75 0.75 0.06
C ASN A 63 -17.22 0.52 1.50
N LYS A 64 -17.90 1.21 2.44
CA LYS A 64 -17.55 1.35 3.87
C LYS A 64 -17.89 0.13 4.75
N SER A 65 -18.39 -0.97 4.19
CA SER A 65 -18.58 -2.16 5.01
C SER A 65 -17.22 -2.86 5.14
N VAL A 66 -16.77 -3.12 6.37
CA VAL A 66 -15.51 -3.85 6.65
C VAL A 66 -15.52 -5.25 6.00
N THR A 67 -16.70 -5.73 5.59
CA THR A 67 -16.94 -6.97 4.86
C THR A 67 -16.72 -6.90 3.34
N ASP A 68 -16.61 -5.70 2.74
CA ASP A 68 -16.47 -5.50 1.29
C ASP A 68 -15.04 -5.16 0.84
N LEU A 69 -14.08 -5.05 1.76
CA LEU A 69 -12.68 -4.90 1.39
C LEU A 69 -12.21 -6.17 0.69
N SER A 70 -11.53 -6.05 -0.46
CA SER A 70 -10.94 -7.23 -1.09
C SER A 70 -10.07 -7.92 -0.03
N SER A 71 -10.24 -9.22 0.18
CA SER A 71 -9.41 -9.96 1.13
C SER A 71 -7.95 -10.07 0.68
N TYR A 72 -7.59 -9.44 -0.44
CA TYR A 72 -6.32 -9.51 -1.15
C TYR A 72 -5.74 -8.10 -1.33
N SER A 73 -4.43 -7.96 -1.14
CA SER A 73 -3.70 -6.78 -1.57
C SER A 73 -3.43 -6.86 -3.06
N HIS A 74 -3.40 -5.72 -3.74
CA HIS A 74 -2.92 -5.67 -5.11
C HIS A 74 -2.12 -4.41 -5.38
N ARG A 75 -1.27 -4.47 -6.40
CA ARG A 75 -0.51 -3.31 -6.86
C ARG A 75 -0.55 -3.27 -8.37
N VAL A 76 -0.71 -2.07 -8.91
CA VAL A 76 -0.67 -1.78 -10.34
C VAL A 76 0.55 -0.90 -10.59
N ILE A 77 1.44 -1.32 -11.49
CA ILE A 77 2.75 -0.71 -11.67
C ILE A 77 2.85 -0.11 -13.07
N PHE A 78 3.13 1.19 -13.11
CA PHE A 78 3.45 1.92 -14.32
C PHE A 78 4.93 2.30 -14.32
N LYS A 79 5.56 2.23 -15.48
CA LYS A 79 6.97 2.55 -15.67
C LYS A 79 7.09 3.71 -16.64
N ASN A 80 8.01 4.63 -16.35
CA ASN A 80 8.32 5.71 -17.29
C ASN A 80 8.99 5.11 -18.54
N LYS A 81 8.44 5.41 -19.70
CA LYS A 81 8.86 4.86 -20.99
C LYS A 81 10.32 5.20 -21.31
N ASP A 82 10.74 6.43 -21.04
CA ASP A 82 12.06 6.94 -21.41
C ASP A 82 13.07 6.77 -20.26
N MET A 83 12.59 6.62 -19.03
CA MET A 83 13.41 6.41 -17.83
C MET A 83 13.01 5.11 -17.11
N PRO A 84 13.50 3.96 -17.55
CA PRO A 84 13.01 2.66 -17.09
C PRO A 84 13.27 2.34 -15.61
N GLY A 85 14.17 3.07 -14.95
CA GLY A 85 14.40 2.97 -13.51
C GLY A 85 13.34 3.68 -12.66
N ILE A 86 12.46 4.47 -13.28
CA ILE A 86 11.40 5.23 -12.61
C ILE A 86 10.07 4.51 -12.79
N ALA A 87 9.41 4.21 -11.68
CA ALA A 87 8.09 3.61 -11.66
C ALA A 87 7.15 4.39 -10.75
N TYR A 88 5.89 4.45 -11.16
CA TYR A 88 4.75 4.86 -10.36
C TYR A 88 3.93 3.62 -10.04
N MET A 89 3.45 3.49 -8.81
CA MET A 89 2.69 2.33 -8.38
C MET A 89 1.47 2.79 -7.58
N GLN A 90 0.30 2.28 -7.96
CA GLN A 90 -0.88 2.37 -7.13
C GLN A 90 -1.01 1.08 -6.33
N ALA A 91 -0.98 1.18 -5.01
CA ALA A 91 -1.11 0.05 -4.10
C ALA A 91 -2.49 0.06 -3.40
N PHE A 92 -3.07 -1.12 -3.27
CA PHE A 92 -4.17 -1.39 -2.35
C PHE A 92 -3.69 -2.46 -1.38
N ALA A 93 -3.11 -2.04 -0.25
CA ALA A 93 -2.50 -2.93 0.72
C ALA A 93 -3.48 -3.27 1.84
N ASN A 94 -4.22 -4.38 1.66
CA ASN A 94 -5.09 -4.95 2.70
C ASN A 94 -4.37 -5.97 3.59
N ASN A 95 -3.14 -6.36 3.22
CA ASN A 95 -2.25 -7.18 4.00
C ASN A 95 -1.33 -6.28 4.82
N ASP A 96 -1.50 -6.30 6.14
CA ASP A 96 -0.72 -5.48 7.08
C ASP A 96 0.79 -5.75 7.01
N LEU A 97 1.19 -6.95 6.58
CA LEU A 97 2.60 -7.31 6.40
C LEU A 97 3.27 -6.59 5.22
N GLU A 98 2.50 -6.04 4.29
CA GLU A 98 3.01 -5.43 3.06
C GLU A 98 2.57 -3.97 2.89
N LYS A 99 2.00 -3.36 3.93
CA LYS A 99 1.75 -1.92 3.97
C LYS A 99 3.07 -1.16 3.85
N ILE A 100 3.13 -0.22 2.92
CA ILE A 100 4.27 0.68 2.75
C ILE A 100 4.23 1.67 3.92
N LYS A 101 5.19 1.58 4.84
CA LYS A 101 5.18 2.38 6.07
C LYS A 101 5.55 3.86 5.82
N GLU A 102 6.19 4.11 4.69
CA GLU A 102 6.74 5.41 4.30
C GLU A 102 5.84 6.18 3.31
N ALA A 103 4.63 5.70 3.04
CA ALA A 103 3.70 6.41 2.15
C ALA A 103 3.27 7.75 2.78
N VAL A 104 3.36 8.82 1.99
CA VAL A 104 2.99 10.18 2.42
C VAL A 104 1.57 10.46 1.98
N TYR A 105 0.74 10.94 2.89
CA TYR A 105 -0.67 11.24 2.62
C TYR A 105 -0.99 12.71 2.84
N LEU A 106 -1.85 13.25 1.99
CA LEU A 106 -2.60 14.47 2.24
C LEU A 106 -3.97 14.08 2.84
N TRP A 107 -4.24 14.56 4.05
CA TRP A 107 -5.47 14.30 4.83
C TRP A 107 -5.86 12.82 4.97
N ASP A 108 -4.88 11.91 4.97
CA ASP A 108 -5.03 10.45 5.13
C ASP A 108 -5.75 9.70 3.99
N PHE A 109 -6.21 10.38 2.92
CA PHE A 109 -6.91 9.71 1.81
C PHE A 109 -6.32 9.97 0.41
N LEU A 110 -5.35 10.88 0.29
CA LEU A 110 -4.63 11.14 -0.96
C LEU A 110 -3.16 10.78 -0.77
N GLU A 111 -2.75 9.61 -1.25
CA GLU A 111 -1.33 9.26 -1.28
C GLU A 111 -0.61 10.17 -2.29
N VAL A 112 0.52 10.72 -1.88
CA VAL A 112 1.28 11.69 -2.65
C VAL A 112 2.48 11.01 -3.29
N ASN A 113 2.52 11.03 -4.63
CA ASN A 113 3.64 10.53 -5.41
C ASN A 113 4.26 11.67 -6.23
N ILE A 114 5.52 12.01 -5.98
CA ILE A 114 6.28 12.99 -6.78
C ILE A 114 7.11 12.22 -7.79
N ILE A 115 6.85 12.44 -9.09
CA ILE A 115 7.46 11.68 -10.18
C ILE A 115 7.92 12.64 -11.29
N PRO A 116 8.96 12.28 -12.06
CA PRO A 116 9.35 13.10 -13.20
C PRO A 116 8.28 13.07 -14.30
N PRO A 117 8.20 14.12 -15.13
CA PRO A 117 7.30 14.16 -16.27
C PRO A 117 7.62 13.08 -17.31
N GLY A 118 6.63 12.74 -18.13
CA GLY A 118 6.79 11.77 -19.21
C GLY A 118 5.58 10.90 -19.44
N THR A 119 5.75 9.89 -20.29
CA THR A 119 4.73 8.86 -20.56
C THR A 119 5.00 7.64 -19.70
N TYR A 120 3.98 7.21 -18.97
CA TYR A 120 3.99 6.06 -18.08
C TYR A 120 3.15 4.95 -18.69
N LEU A 121 3.76 3.78 -18.87
CA LEU A 121 3.12 2.59 -19.44
C LEU A 121 2.86 1.58 -18.32
N LEU A 122 1.70 0.93 -18.32
CA LEU A 122 1.46 -0.17 -17.39
C LEU A 122 2.43 -1.32 -17.71
N SER A 123 3.35 -1.57 -16.78
CA SER A 123 4.43 -2.54 -16.92
C SER A 123 4.23 -3.78 -16.07
N GLY A 124 3.21 -3.83 -15.22
CA GLY A 124 2.97 -4.99 -14.39
C GLY A 124 1.92 -4.80 -13.32
N GLY A 125 1.76 -5.84 -12.52
CA GLY A 125 0.89 -5.84 -11.36
C GLY A 125 1.27 -6.95 -10.39
N ILE A 126 0.86 -6.80 -9.15
CA ILE A 126 1.06 -7.77 -8.09
C ILE A 126 -0.30 -8.22 -7.59
N ASP A 127 -0.50 -9.53 -7.64
CA ASP A 127 -1.68 -10.26 -7.14
C ASP A 127 -1.24 -11.42 -6.26
N TYR A 128 -2.17 -12.11 -5.61
CA TYR A 128 -1.87 -13.18 -4.64
C TYR A 128 -2.74 -14.40 -4.84
N LYS A 129 -2.16 -15.57 -4.60
CA LYS A 129 -2.88 -16.81 -4.39
C LYS A 129 -2.76 -17.17 -2.91
N ILE A 130 -3.82 -16.86 -2.14
CA ILE A 130 -3.89 -17.13 -0.71
C ILE A 130 -4.05 -18.64 -0.46
N ASP A 131 -3.57 -19.11 0.69
CA ASP A 131 -3.63 -20.52 1.12
C ASP A 131 -2.99 -21.44 0.07
N SER A 132 -1.79 -21.09 -0.37
CA SER A 132 -1.06 -21.80 -1.43
C SER A 132 0.44 -21.70 -1.26
N THR A 133 1.15 -22.73 -1.70
CA THR A 133 2.61 -22.83 -1.65
C THR A 133 3.21 -23.02 -3.04
N LEU A 134 4.47 -22.65 -3.23
CA LEU A 134 5.16 -22.86 -4.51
C LEU A 134 5.25 -24.36 -4.89
N ALA A 135 5.26 -25.26 -3.91
CA ALA A 135 5.27 -26.71 -4.14
C ALA A 135 4.01 -27.18 -4.91
N ASP A 136 2.87 -26.52 -4.69
CA ASP A 136 1.60 -26.84 -5.36
C ASP A 136 1.66 -26.60 -6.88
N ILE A 137 2.57 -25.75 -7.34
CA ILE A 137 2.76 -25.42 -8.76
C ILE A 137 3.48 -26.57 -9.50
N LYS A 138 4.24 -27.41 -8.79
CA LYS A 138 4.99 -28.55 -9.35
C LYS A 138 5.86 -28.18 -10.56
N ALA A 139 6.44 -26.99 -10.56
CA ALA A 139 7.25 -26.49 -11.67
C ALA A 139 8.60 -27.23 -11.73
N PRO A 140 8.99 -27.80 -12.89
CA PRO A 140 10.32 -28.38 -13.04
C PRO A 140 11.41 -27.30 -12.97
N LYS A 141 12.62 -27.67 -12.53
CA LYS A 141 13.77 -26.76 -12.50
C LYS A 141 14.13 -26.25 -13.91
N GLY A 142 14.53 -24.99 -14.01
CA GLY A 142 15.08 -24.42 -15.24
C GLY A 142 14.74 -22.95 -15.44
N GLN A 143 15.03 -22.44 -16.64
CA GLN A 143 14.61 -21.11 -17.09
C GLN A 143 13.41 -21.25 -18.02
N PRO A 144 12.35 -20.45 -17.84
CA PRO A 144 11.23 -20.46 -18.77
C PRO A 144 11.64 -19.88 -20.12
N GLY A 145 10.98 -20.31 -21.19
CA GLY A 145 11.14 -19.70 -22.51
C GLY A 145 10.68 -18.23 -22.48
N ALA A 146 11.31 -17.40 -23.32
CA ALA A 146 10.85 -16.03 -23.51
C ALA A 146 9.46 -16.02 -24.16
N THR A 147 8.58 -15.13 -23.70
CA THR A 147 7.27 -14.94 -24.34
C THR A 147 7.05 -13.48 -24.70
N PRO A 148 6.32 -13.18 -25.78
CA PRO A 148 6.05 -11.80 -26.19
C PRO A 148 5.27 -11.00 -25.15
N LEU A 149 4.33 -11.66 -24.45
CA LEU A 149 3.46 -11.01 -23.47
C LEU A 149 4.16 -10.73 -22.13
N GLY A 150 5.30 -11.38 -21.87
CA GLY A 150 6.10 -11.19 -20.68
C GLY A 150 6.12 -12.40 -19.74
N ALA A 151 6.21 -12.15 -18.44
CA ALA A 151 6.37 -13.21 -17.45
C ALA A 151 5.63 -12.90 -16.15
N VAL A 152 5.39 -13.94 -15.35
CA VAL A 152 4.92 -13.82 -13.98
C VAL A 152 5.95 -14.49 -13.08
N ASN A 153 6.47 -13.76 -12.10
CA ASN A 153 7.28 -14.30 -11.02
C ASN A 153 6.37 -14.67 -9.86
N LEU A 154 6.47 -15.92 -9.41
CA LEU A 154 5.76 -16.47 -8.27
C LEU A 154 6.76 -16.64 -7.14
N SER A 155 6.50 -15.98 -6.00
CA SER A 155 7.35 -16.08 -4.81
C SER A 155 6.53 -16.42 -3.57
N ALA A 156 7.09 -17.21 -2.66
CA ALA A 156 6.43 -17.53 -1.39
C ALA A 156 6.41 -16.30 -0.48
N VAL A 157 5.24 -15.99 0.09
CA VAL A 157 5.04 -14.90 1.05
C VAL A 157 4.06 -15.32 2.14
N LEU A 158 4.07 -14.60 3.25
CA LEU A 158 3.02 -14.72 4.28
C LEU A 158 1.93 -13.68 4.03
N TYR A 159 0.68 -14.12 4.14
CA TYR A 159 -0.48 -13.25 4.08
C TYR A 159 -1.18 -13.23 5.43
N ARG A 160 -1.38 -12.04 6.00
CA ARG A 160 -2.02 -11.87 7.30
C ARG A 160 -3.54 -11.75 7.14
N ARG A 161 -4.27 -12.70 7.72
CA ARG A 161 -5.74 -12.66 7.80
C ARG A 161 -6.20 -12.40 9.23
N PHE A 162 -7.30 -11.66 9.33
CA PHE A 162 -7.99 -11.36 10.56
C PHE A 162 -9.25 -12.22 10.62
N VAL A 163 -9.27 -13.19 11.51
CA VAL A 163 -10.38 -14.14 11.66
C VAL A 163 -11.09 -13.85 12.96
N LYS A 164 -12.42 -13.77 12.93
CA LYS A 164 -13.25 -13.75 14.13
C LYS A 164 -13.30 -15.17 14.69
N GLU A 165 -12.86 -15.35 15.93
CA GLU A 165 -12.86 -16.64 16.62
C GLU A 165 -13.29 -16.43 18.08
N GLU A 166 -14.02 -17.39 18.63
CA GLU A 166 -14.27 -17.44 20.08
C GLU A 166 -13.04 -18.03 20.77
N TYR A 167 -12.50 -17.32 21.74
CA TYR A 167 -11.42 -17.84 22.58
C TYR A 167 -11.70 -17.60 24.05
N TRP A 168 -11.15 -18.48 24.88
CA TRP A 168 -11.18 -18.32 26.32
C TRP A 168 -10.19 -17.22 26.73
N ARG A 169 -10.70 -16.18 27.39
CA ARG A 169 -9.87 -15.15 28.04
C ARG A 169 -9.87 -15.39 29.54
N ASP A 170 -8.69 -15.47 30.15
CA ASP A 170 -8.56 -15.59 31.60
C ASP A 170 -9.02 -14.33 32.33
N ALA A 171 -9.40 -14.50 33.60
CA ALA A 171 -9.68 -13.37 34.48
C ALA A 171 -8.42 -12.51 34.62
N SER A 172 -8.56 -11.19 34.45
CA SER A 172 -7.45 -10.25 34.65
C SER A 172 -7.59 -9.53 35.97
N TYR A 173 -6.45 -9.27 36.61
CA TYR A 173 -6.36 -8.61 37.90
C TYR A 173 -5.44 -7.41 37.79
N ALA A 174 -5.82 -6.30 38.39
CA ALA A 174 -5.00 -5.10 38.49
C ALA A 174 -4.84 -4.70 39.95
N ASP A 175 -3.66 -4.16 40.26
CA ASP A 175 -3.36 -3.64 41.57
C ASP A 175 -3.95 -2.23 41.68
N ARG A 176 -4.86 -2.03 42.64
CA ARG A 176 -5.43 -0.72 42.97
C ARG A 176 -4.92 -0.27 44.32
N THR A 177 -4.46 0.98 44.37
CA THR A 177 -4.00 1.59 45.61
C THR A 177 -5.14 2.34 46.27
N TYR A 178 -5.46 1.95 47.49
CA TYR A 178 -6.44 2.60 48.35
C TYR A 178 -5.73 3.38 49.45
N SER A 179 -6.34 4.49 49.88
CA SER A 179 -5.93 5.22 51.07
C SER A 179 -6.88 4.91 52.20
N GLN A 180 -6.35 4.63 53.38
CA GLN A 180 -7.13 4.58 54.62
C GLN A 180 -6.48 5.45 55.69
N ASN A 181 -7.30 6.09 56.51
CA ASN A 181 -6.82 6.80 57.68
C ASN A 181 -6.70 5.80 58.82
N VAL A 182 -5.48 5.57 59.29
CA VAL A 182 -5.18 4.71 60.44
C VAL A 182 -4.78 5.56 61.64
N CYS A 183 -5.19 5.13 62.82
CA CYS A 183 -4.83 5.82 64.04
C CYS A 183 -3.32 5.69 64.29
N SER A 184 -2.60 6.81 64.33
CA SER A 184 -1.17 6.85 64.58
C SER A 184 -0.83 7.09 66.06
N ALA A 185 -1.76 7.66 66.84
CA ALA A 185 -1.59 7.87 68.28
C ALA A 185 -2.93 7.76 69.04
N VAL A 186 -2.91 7.10 70.19
CA VAL A 186 -4.06 6.91 71.09
C VAL A 186 -3.84 7.60 72.43
N HIS A 187 -4.92 8.12 73.01
CA HIS A 187 -4.90 8.68 74.36
C HIS A 187 -4.81 7.56 75.40
N MET A 188 -3.74 7.55 76.21
CA MET A 188 -3.38 6.44 77.10
C MET A 188 -4.48 6.00 78.09
N ALA A 189 -5.29 6.94 78.59
CA ALA A 189 -6.29 6.63 79.61
C ALA A 189 -7.65 6.16 79.05
N SER A 190 -8.03 6.63 77.85
CA SER A 190 -9.35 6.36 77.26
C SER A 190 -9.31 5.43 76.05
N GLY A 191 -8.12 5.13 75.53
CA GLY A 191 -7.93 4.34 74.31
C GLY A 191 -8.42 5.03 73.03
N GLN A 192 -8.90 6.27 73.11
CA GLN A 192 -9.44 7.00 71.95
C GLN A 192 -8.31 7.46 71.02
N CYS A 193 -8.56 7.40 69.71
CA CYS A 193 -7.60 7.89 68.72
C CYS A 193 -7.52 9.41 68.74
N VAL A 194 -6.31 9.95 68.90
CA VAL A 194 -6.05 11.40 68.93
C VAL A 194 -5.27 11.90 67.73
N SER A 195 -4.68 11.01 66.92
CA SER A 195 -4.01 11.38 65.67
C SER A 195 -4.25 10.32 64.60
N TRP A 196 -4.54 10.78 63.40
CA TRP A 196 -4.79 9.95 62.22
C TRP A 196 -3.71 10.21 61.18
N SER A 197 -3.21 9.13 60.57
CA SER A 197 -2.28 9.18 59.45
C SER A 197 -2.88 8.46 58.25
N GLN A 198 -2.73 9.05 57.06
CA GLN A 198 -3.18 8.43 55.82
C GLN A 198 -2.14 7.41 55.36
N GLN A 199 -2.54 6.14 55.30
CA GLN A 199 -1.72 5.05 54.80
C GLN A 199 -2.29 4.55 53.49
N ASN A 200 -1.43 4.38 52.49
CA ASN A 200 -1.80 3.73 51.24
C ASN A 200 -1.50 2.25 51.32
N TYR A 201 -2.43 1.41 50.87
CA TYR A 201 -2.20 -0.01 50.66
C TYR A 201 -2.68 -0.40 49.26
N THR A 202 -2.02 -1.40 48.69
CA THR A 202 -2.34 -1.89 47.34
C THR A 202 -3.10 -3.20 47.49
N GLN A 203 -4.26 -3.29 46.85
CA GLN A 203 -5.05 -4.51 46.77
C GLN A 203 -5.13 -4.95 45.32
N ARG A 204 -4.84 -6.23 45.07
CA ARG A 204 -5.01 -6.86 43.77
C ARG A 204 -6.48 -7.20 43.58
N GLU A 205 -7.14 -6.54 42.65
CA GLU A 205 -8.56 -6.74 42.36
C GLU A 205 -8.76 -7.32 40.98
N GLN A 206 -9.80 -8.15 40.84
CA GLN A 206 -10.20 -8.65 39.54
C GLN A 206 -10.84 -7.52 38.74
N VAL A 207 -10.26 -7.20 37.58
CA VAL A 207 -10.75 -6.14 36.69
C VAL A 207 -11.47 -6.68 35.45
N SER A 208 -11.34 -7.97 35.16
CA SER A 208 -12.20 -8.65 34.19
C SER A 208 -12.54 -10.07 34.61
N GLN A 209 -13.77 -10.49 34.35
CA GLN A 209 -14.17 -11.90 34.46
C GLN A 209 -13.52 -12.72 33.34
N GLY A 210 -13.17 -13.97 33.66
CA GLY A 210 -12.76 -14.94 32.64
C GLY A 210 -13.97 -15.49 31.91
N GLY A 211 -13.82 -15.84 30.63
CA GLY A 211 -14.92 -16.38 29.85
C GLY A 211 -14.60 -16.51 28.36
N TRP A 212 -15.52 -17.16 27.65
CA TRP A 212 -15.53 -17.17 26.19
C TRP A 212 -15.87 -15.78 25.66
N THR A 213 -15.02 -15.25 24.80
CA THR A 213 -15.22 -13.96 24.16
C THR A 213 -14.93 -14.07 22.68
N GLU A 214 -15.78 -13.44 21.86
CA GLU A 214 -15.48 -13.24 20.45
C GLU A 214 -14.34 -12.22 20.36
N GLY A 215 -13.27 -12.57 19.65
CA GLY A 215 -12.28 -11.57 19.28
C GLY A 215 -11.64 -11.88 17.94
N THR A 216 -10.81 -10.94 17.51
CA THR A 216 -10.09 -11.05 16.25
C THR A 216 -8.74 -11.70 16.50
N LYS A 217 -8.52 -12.87 15.90
CA LYS A 217 -7.24 -13.53 15.89
C LYS A 217 -6.51 -13.23 14.59
N ILE A 218 -5.22 -12.98 14.72
CA ILE A 218 -4.32 -12.77 13.60
C ILE A 218 -3.75 -14.13 13.20
N GLN A 219 -3.86 -14.47 11.93
CA GLN A 219 -3.24 -15.67 11.38
C GLN A 219 -2.44 -15.32 10.13
N ASP A 220 -1.19 -15.74 10.10
CA ASP A 220 -0.35 -15.64 8.92
C ASP A 220 -0.42 -16.96 8.15
N VAL A 221 -0.85 -16.91 6.89
CA VAL A 221 -1.00 -18.09 6.02
C VAL A 221 -0.01 -18.04 4.86
N GLN A 222 0.50 -19.21 4.47
CA GLN A 222 1.36 -19.33 3.29
C GLN A 222 0.59 -18.96 2.04
N SER A 223 1.19 -18.08 1.23
CA SER A 223 0.59 -17.57 0.01
C SER A 223 1.64 -17.44 -1.08
N ILE A 224 1.19 -17.39 -2.33
CA ILE A 224 2.05 -17.12 -3.48
C ILE A 224 1.77 -15.69 -3.95
N LYS A 225 2.81 -14.87 -4.01
CA LYS A 225 2.77 -13.56 -4.65
C LYS A 225 3.02 -13.74 -6.14
N LEU A 226 2.13 -13.19 -6.98
CA LEU A 226 2.20 -13.21 -8.43
C LEU A 226 2.59 -11.82 -8.92
N GLN A 227 3.82 -11.66 -9.39
CA GLN A 227 4.30 -10.40 -9.96
C GLN A 227 4.40 -10.50 -11.47
N ALA A 228 3.44 -9.89 -12.16
CA ALA A 228 3.43 -9.78 -13.62
C ALA A 228 4.44 -8.73 -14.10
N GLN A 229 5.11 -9.05 -15.20
CA GLN A 229 6.02 -8.17 -15.94
C GLN A 229 5.56 -8.12 -17.39
N ILE A 230 5.15 -6.94 -17.84
CA ILE A 230 4.58 -6.67 -19.16
C ILE A 230 5.61 -5.86 -19.96
N PRO A 231 6.02 -6.32 -21.15
CA PRO A 231 6.84 -5.51 -22.04
C PRO A 231 6.06 -4.30 -22.58
N ASP A 232 6.75 -3.18 -22.77
CA ASP A 232 6.16 -1.90 -23.22
C ASP A 232 5.26 -2.03 -24.47
N ALA A 233 5.62 -2.92 -25.40
CA ALA A 233 4.85 -3.18 -26.63
C ALA A 233 3.43 -3.74 -26.39
N TYR A 234 3.18 -4.30 -25.20
CA TYR A 234 1.91 -4.92 -24.81
C TYR A 234 1.25 -4.21 -23.61
N ALA A 235 1.77 -3.05 -23.19
CA ALA A 235 1.21 -2.27 -22.09
C ALA A 235 -0.27 -1.94 -22.36
N PRO A 236 -1.22 -2.37 -21.51
CA PRO A 236 -2.66 -2.19 -21.77
C PRO A 236 -3.18 -0.79 -21.42
N LEU A 237 -2.43 -0.04 -20.62
CA LEU A 237 -2.78 1.31 -20.18
C LEU A 237 -1.55 2.23 -20.29
N ALA A 238 -1.79 3.49 -20.56
CA ALA A 238 -0.77 4.53 -20.52
C ALA A 238 -1.34 5.85 -20.03
N PHE A 239 -0.53 6.68 -19.39
CA PHE A 239 -0.87 8.09 -19.17
C PHE A 239 0.37 8.96 -19.41
N THR A 240 0.15 10.24 -19.67
CA THR A 240 1.23 11.21 -19.84
C THR A 240 1.04 12.35 -18.85
N ILE A 241 2.14 12.73 -18.18
CA ILE A 241 2.16 13.83 -17.24
C ILE A 241 3.21 14.85 -17.67
N LYS A 242 2.80 16.11 -17.75
CA LYS A 242 3.65 17.24 -18.15
C LYS A 242 4.36 17.82 -16.92
N PRO A 243 5.50 18.51 -17.13
CA PRO A 243 6.20 19.20 -16.04
C PRO A 243 5.25 20.12 -15.26
N GLY A 244 5.33 20.08 -13.93
CA GLY A 244 4.54 20.93 -13.04
C GLY A 244 3.06 20.57 -12.88
N GLN A 245 2.57 19.49 -13.51
CA GLN A 245 1.19 19.05 -13.32
C GLN A 245 0.97 18.37 -11.97
N ILE A 246 -0.23 18.58 -11.42
CA ILE A 246 -0.76 17.84 -10.27
C ILE A 246 -1.97 17.05 -10.77
N LEU A 247 -1.86 15.73 -10.82
CA LEU A 247 -2.91 14.85 -11.30
C LEU A 247 -3.55 14.09 -10.16
N LEU A 248 -4.88 14.05 -10.11
CA LEU A 248 -5.63 13.07 -9.34
C LEU A 248 -5.68 11.78 -10.16
N SER A 249 -5.09 10.70 -9.64
CA SER A 249 -5.01 9.41 -10.32
C SER A 249 -6.39 8.82 -10.57
N ASP A 250 -6.54 8.18 -11.73
CA ASP A 250 -7.57 7.17 -11.91
C ASP A 250 -7.34 6.04 -10.90
N ARG A 251 -8.40 5.28 -10.63
CA ARG A 251 -8.35 4.14 -9.71
C ARG A 251 -8.10 2.87 -10.49
N PHE A 252 -6.94 2.25 -10.24
CA PHE A 252 -6.56 0.98 -10.84
C PHE A 252 -6.62 -0.16 -9.83
N HIS A 253 -7.28 -1.26 -10.19
CA HIS A 253 -7.43 -2.42 -9.33
C HIS A 253 -7.23 -3.74 -10.07
N LEU A 254 -6.69 -4.74 -9.37
CA LEU A 254 -6.71 -6.13 -9.83
C LEU A 254 -7.79 -6.86 -9.05
N LYS A 255 -8.66 -7.59 -9.74
CA LYS A 255 -9.63 -8.49 -9.11
C LYS A 255 -9.04 -9.88 -9.05
N THR A 256 -8.62 -10.34 -7.87
CA THR A 256 -7.98 -11.65 -7.70
C THR A 256 -8.90 -12.80 -8.17
N PRO A 257 -8.42 -13.72 -9.04
CA PRO A 257 -7.13 -13.68 -9.74
C PRO A 257 -7.15 -12.71 -10.94
N GLY A 258 -6.35 -11.65 -10.86
CA GLY A 258 -6.19 -10.64 -11.92
C GLY A 258 -4.94 -10.85 -12.77
N VAL A 259 -4.00 -11.68 -12.30
CA VAL A 259 -2.81 -12.10 -13.05
C VAL A 259 -2.97 -13.55 -13.50
N HIS A 260 -2.89 -13.78 -14.81
CA HIS A 260 -3.01 -15.11 -15.41
C HIS A 260 -1.71 -15.53 -16.08
N TYR A 261 -1.24 -16.74 -15.79
CA TYR A 261 -0.04 -17.33 -16.39
C TYR A 261 -0.36 -18.70 -17.00
N ASP A 262 0.55 -19.22 -17.83
CA ASP A 262 0.47 -20.60 -18.33
C ASP A 262 1.25 -21.57 -17.41
N PRO A 263 0.57 -22.45 -16.65
CA PRO A 263 1.23 -23.40 -15.77
C PRO A 263 2.23 -24.33 -16.47
N LYS A 264 2.00 -24.64 -17.76
CA LYS A 264 2.89 -25.54 -18.53
C LYS A 264 4.25 -24.91 -18.81
N THR A 265 4.34 -23.58 -18.76
CA THR A 265 5.58 -22.83 -19.00
C THR A 265 6.37 -22.54 -17.73
N CYS A 266 5.81 -22.84 -16.56
CA CYS A 266 6.43 -22.54 -15.28
C CYS A 266 7.73 -23.32 -15.09
N LYS A 267 8.77 -22.61 -14.66
CA LYS A 267 10.04 -23.20 -14.24
C LYS A 267 10.44 -22.68 -12.87
N ALA A 268 10.91 -23.57 -12.00
CA ALA A 268 11.56 -23.19 -10.76
C ALA A 268 12.96 -22.67 -11.10
N VAL A 269 13.13 -21.36 -10.99
CA VAL A 269 14.39 -20.65 -11.30
C VAL A 269 15.36 -20.82 -10.12
N ASP A 270 14.82 -20.80 -8.91
CA ASP A 270 15.51 -21.14 -7.66
C ASP A 270 14.52 -21.77 -6.66
N THR A 271 14.91 -21.89 -5.38
CA THR A 271 14.08 -22.51 -4.33
C THR A 271 12.93 -21.63 -3.83
N GLN A 272 12.96 -20.34 -4.12
CA GLN A 272 12.00 -19.33 -3.65
C GLN A 272 11.22 -18.67 -4.79
N ASN A 273 11.60 -18.91 -6.05
CA ASN A 273 11.02 -18.26 -7.21
C ASN A 273 10.69 -19.26 -8.33
N ILE A 274 9.44 -19.21 -8.76
CA ILE A 274 8.97 -19.84 -9.99
C ILE A 274 8.69 -18.74 -11.01
N LYS A 275 9.11 -18.92 -12.26
CA LYS A 275 8.80 -17.99 -13.35
C LYS A 275 7.98 -18.69 -14.42
N CYS A 276 6.88 -18.09 -14.81
CA CYS A 276 5.94 -18.59 -15.81
C CYS A 276 5.74 -17.55 -16.92
N ALA A 277 5.26 -17.98 -18.09
CA ALA A 277 4.79 -17.08 -19.13
C ALA A 277 3.54 -16.32 -18.67
N LEU A 278 3.51 -15.00 -18.90
CA LEU A 278 2.30 -14.22 -18.71
C LEU A 278 1.31 -14.56 -19.83
N ARG A 279 0.08 -14.88 -19.45
CA ARG A 279 -1.02 -15.13 -20.38
C ARG A 279 -1.88 -13.90 -20.55
N ASP A 280 -2.27 -13.28 -19.44
CA ASP A 280 -3.03 -12.04 -19.40
C ASP A 280 -2.91 -11.37 -18.02
N ILE A 281 -3.19 -10.08 -17.96
CA ILE A 281 -3.43 -9.33 -16.72
C ILE A 281 -4.64 -8.44 -16.94
N GLN A 282 -5.62 -8.56 -16.06
CA GLN A 282 -6.84 -7.75 -16.12
C GLN A 282 -6.79 -6.66 -15.05
N VAL A 283 -6.73 -5.41 -15.50
CA VAL A 283 -6.79 -4.23 -14.64
C VAL A 283 -8.13 -3.56 -14.79
N TYR A 284 -8.81 -3.33 -13.68
CA TYR A 284 -10.03 -2.53 -13.62
C TYR A 284 -9.67 -1.06 -13.40
N MET A 285 -10.24 -0.19 -14.22
CA MET A 285 -10.01 1.25 -14.17
C MET A 285 -11.31 1.99 -13.87
N ARG A 286 -11.27 2.93 -12.92
CA ARG A 286 -12.32 3.95 -12.73
C ARG A 286 -11.77 5.36 -12.82
N PRO A 287 -12.53 6.32 -13.37
CA PRO A 287 -12.13 7.71 -13.40
C PRO A 287 -11.79 8.25 -12.00
N ALA A 288 -10.84 9.18 -11.97
CA ALA A 288 -10.49 9.96 -10.80
C ALA A 288 -11.74 10.59 -10.13
N PRO A 289 -11.93 10.45 -8.80
CA PRO A 289 -13.10 10.94 -8.06
C PRO A 289 -13.01 12.46 -7.80
N MET A 290 -12.99 13.25 -8.88
CA MET A 290 -12.78 14.71 -8.83
C MET A 290 -13.85 15.42 -8.00
N GLU A 291 -15.13 15.08 -8.18
CA GLU A 291 -16.21 15.75 -7.44
C GLU A 291 -16.08 15.56 -5.93
N PHE A 292 -15.79 14.33 -5.49
CA PHE A 292 -15.57 14.03 -4.08
C PHE A 292 -14.35 14.78 -3.53
N THR A 293 -13.24 14.77 -4.29
CA THR A 293 -12.00 15.42 -3.89
C THR A 293 -12.17 16.93 -3.79
N GLN A 294 -12.87 17.55 -4.74
CA GLN A 294 -13.14 18.98 -4.72
C GLN A 294 -14.02 19.38 -3.52
N LYS A 295 -15.10 18.62 -3.25
CA LYS A 295 -15.94 18.86 -2.06
C LYS A 295 -15.13 18.81 -0.76
N PHE A 296 -14.18 17.88 -0.66
CA PHE A 296 -13.29 17.80 0.51
C PHE A 296 -12.34 19.00 0.58
N ILE A 297 -11.71 19.37 -0.54
CA ILE A 297 -10.83 20.55 -0.63
C ILE A 297 -11.60 21.80 -0.20
N ASP A 298 -12.83 21.99 -0.70
CA ASP A 298 -13.68 23.14 -0.39
C ASP A 298 -14.02 23.22 1.10
N HIS A 299 -14.25 22.07 1.76
CA HIS A 299 -14.44 21.99 3.21
C HIS A 299 -13.18 22.41 4.00
N GLU A 300 -11.98 22.07 3.51
CA GLU A 300 -10.73 22.41 4.17
C GLU A 300 -10.21 23.82 3.84
N GLN A 301 -10.75 24.50 2.82
CA GLN A 301 -10.37 25.86 2.39
C GLN A 301 -10.09 26.86 3.52
N PRO A 302 -10.92 26.98 4.58
CA PRO A 302 -10.69 27.98 5.63
C PRO A 302 -9.41 27.75 6.45
N LYS A 303 -8.85 26.53 6.42
CA LYS A 303 -7.67 26.13 7.20
C LYS A 303 -6.39 26.16 6.36
N LEU A 304 -6.49 26.46 5.07
CA LEU A 304 -5.38 26.39 4.13
C LEU A 304 -4.66 27.73 3.99
N SER A 305 -3.35 27.66 3.79
CA SER A 305 -2.54 28.81 3.36
C SER A 305 -2.88 29.20 1.92
N GLU A 306 -2.52 30.43 1.53
CA GLU A 306 -2.70 30.88 0.13
C GLU A 306 -1.99 29.96 -0.87
N THR A 307 -0.74 29.59 -0.59
CA THR A 307 0.00 28.59 -1.36
C THR A 307 -0.76 27.27 -1.45
N GLY A 308 -1.28 26.78 -0.32
CA GLY A 308 -2.06 25.54 -0.28
C GLY A 308 -3.29 25.59 -1.18
N ARG A 309 -4.03 26.70 -1.16
CA ARG A 309 -5.19 26.91 -2.05
C ARG A 309 -4.79 26.92 -3.52
N GLN A 310 -3.70 27.59 -3.88
CA GLN A 310 -3.18 27.65 -5.25
C GLN A 310 -2.69 26.29 -5.76
N VAL A 311 -2.01 25.52 -4.91
CA VAL A 311 -1.59 24.14 -5.22
C VAL A 311 -2.79 23.27 -5.53
N LEU A 312 -3.79 23.25 -4.64
CA LEU A 312 -4.96 22.39 -4.78
C LEU A 312 -5.85 22.78 -5.96
N ALA A 313 -5.94 24.07 -6.30
CA ALA A 313 -6.66 24.54 -7.47
C ALA A 313 -6.06 24.05 -8.81
N ARG A 314 -4.80 23.59 -8.83
CA ARG A 314 -4.14 23.04 -10.02
C ARG A 314 -4.40 21.55 -10.23
N ILE A 315 -5.09 20.87 -9.31
CA ILE A 315 -5.39 19.44 -9.43
C ILE A 315 -6.26 19.21 -10.67
N GLN A 316 -5.83 18.28 -11.53
CA GLN A 316 -6.54 17.86 -12.73
C GLN A 316 -6.77 16.35 -12.68
N PRO A 317 -7.87 15.83 -13.26
CA PRO A 317 -8.03 14.39 -13.39
C PRO A 317 -6.93 13.82 -14.31
N MET A 318 -6.38 12.67 -13.93
CA MET A 318 -5.55 11.86 -14.80
C MET A 318 -6.34 11.49 -16.06
N LYS A 319 -5.65 11.48 -17.21
CA LYS A 319 -6.23 11.05 -18.49
C LYS A 319 -5.52 9.79 -18.95
N THR A 320 -6.05 8.64 -18.54
CA THR A 320 -5.50 7.35 -18.93
C THR A 320 -5.97 6.94 -20.32
N GLN A 321 -5.01 6.63 -21.19
CA GLN A 321 -5.22 6.02 -22.48
C GLN A 321 -5.31 4.51 -22.34
N VAL A 322 -6.38 3.93 -22.90
CA VAL A 322 -6.54 2.48 -22.99
C VAL A 322 -5.93 1.99 -24.30
N LEU A 323 -4.90 1.15 -24.19
CA LEU A 323 -4.15 0.56 -25.30
C LEU A 323 -4.48 -0.93 -25.51
N GLY A 324 -4.96 -1.59 -24.46
CA GLY A 324 -5.31 -3.01 -24.44
C GLY A 324 -6.75 -3.30 -24.87
N GLU A 325 -7.19 -4.54 -24.63
CA GLU A 325 -8.56 -4.95 -24.91
C GLU A 325 -9.51 -4.49 -23.80
N LYS A 326 -10.59 -3.82 -24.18
CA LYS A 326 -11.65 -3.39 -23.28
C LYS A 326 -12.69 -4.50 -23.12
N GLY A 327 -13.03 -4.84 -21.88
CA GLY A 327 -14.19 -5.67 -21.59
C GLY A 327 -15.45 -4.82 -21.34
N MET A 328 -16.51 -5.50 -20.90
CA MET A 328 -17.75 -4.86 -20.47
C MET A 328 -17.55 -4.16 -19.12
N GLU A 329 -18.07 -2.95 -18.97
CA GLU A 329 -17.96 -2.19 -17.74
C GLU A 329 -18.68 -2.88 -16.58
N ASP A 330 -17.99 -2.99 -15.44
CA ASP A 330 -18.50 -3.49 -14.17
C ASP A 330 -18.88 -2.31 -13.27
N LEU A 331 -20.11 -2.27 -12.76
CA LEU A 331 -20.60 -1.15 -11.95
C LEU A 331 -19.82 -0.96 -10.63
N VAL A 332 -19.25 -2.03 -10.09
CA VAL A 332 -18.48 -2.02 -8.84
C VAL A 332 -17.01 -1.72 -9.13
N TRP A 333 -16.42 -2.41 -10.11
CA TRP A 333 -14.98 -2.41 -10.32
C TRP A 333 -14.52 -1.44 -11.42
N GLY A 334 -15.37 -1.09 -12.38
CA GLY A 334 -15.06 -0.20 -13.50
C GLY A 334 -14.85 -0.92 -14.82
N LEU A 335 -14.13 -0.27 -15.72
CA LEU A 335 -13.79 -0.82 -17.03
C LEU A 335 -12.64 -1.82 -16.88
N PRO A 336 -12.85 -3.12 -17.15
CA PRO A 336 -11.75 -4.07 -17.24
C PRO A 336 -10.96 -3.86 -18.53
N VAL A 337 -9.63 -3.85 -18.39
CA VAL A 337 -8.68 -3.74 -19.49
C VAL A 337 -7.65 -4.88 -19.39
N SER A 338 -7.56 -5.68 -20.44
CA SER A 338 -6.62 -6.80 -20.58
C SER A 338 -5.46 -6.45 -21.53
N LEU A 339 -4.44 -7.31 -21.59
CA LEU A 339 -3.33 -7.14 -22.53
C LEU A 339 -3.82 -7.03 -23.98
N LYS A 340 -3.06 -6.31 -24.81
CA LYS A 340 -3.28 -6.33 -26.25
C LYS A 340 -2.99 -7.74 -26.80
N LYS A 341 -3.92 -8.31 -27.57
CA LYS A 341 -3.67 -9.60 -28.24
C LYS A 341 -2.54 -9.48 -29.27
N PRO A 342 -1.60 -10.44 -29.33
CA PRO A 342 -0.62 -10.48 -30.41
C PRO A 342 -1.33 -10.73 -31.74
N GLY A 343 -1.18 -9.81 -32.70
CA GLY A 343 -1.68 -10.00 -34.08
C GLY A 343 -2.97 -9.26 -34.46
N LYS A 344 -3.39 -8.23 -33.72
CA LYS A 344 -4.41 -7.25 -34.15
C LYS A 344 -3.91 -5.82 -34.09
#